data_AF-A0A239D429-F1
#
_entry.id   AF-A0A239D429-F1
#
_cell.length_a   1.000
_cell.length_b   1.000
_cell.length_c   1.000
_cell.angle_alpha   90.00
_cell.angle_beta   90.00
_cell.angle_gamma   90.00
#
_symmetry.space_group_name_H-M   'P 1'
#
loop_
_entity.id
_entity.type
_entity.pdbx_description
1 polymer ?
#
loop_
_entity_poly.entity_id
_entity_poly.type
_entity_poly.pdbx_seq_one_letter_code
_entity_poly.pdbx_strand_id
1 'polypeptide(L)'
;MKRILGTAVLVAALAPMAQAETVRSKSFVADIQRRAVTLQARDGAGSAAAVQAYVSVTTVAGAAPAQGQINAAGAFAAKAGCRDGQALATIMAGVTTSAADFEVLCRGGQ
;
A
#
# COMPACT_ATOMS: atom_id res chain seq x y z
N MET A 1 56.90 5.86 -7.40
CA MET A 1 55.60 5.65 -8.09
C MET A 1 54.58 5.23 -7.04
N LYS A 2 53.58 6.08 -6.77
CA LYS A 2 52.71 6.04 -5.59
C LYS A 2 51.44 5.24 -5.94
N ARG A 3 51.29 4.02 -5.39
CA ARG A 3 50.09 3.19 -5.55
C ARG A 3 49.00 3.69 -4.60
N ILE A 4 48.03 4.42 -5.14
CA ILE A 4 46.84 4.84 -4.39
C ILE A 4 45.87 3.66 -4.44
N LEU A 5 45.77 2.91 -3.34
CA LEU A 5 44.68 1.95 -3.13
C LEU A 5 43.40 2.76 -2.95
N GLY A 6 42.57 2.79 -4.00
CA GLY A 6 41.24 3.40 -3.95
C GLY A 6 40.31 2.55 -3.10
N THR A 7 39.91 3.08 -1.96
CA THR A 7 38.85 2.52 -1.12
C THR A 7 37.54 2.53 -1.91
N ALA A 8 37.07 1.36 -2.33
CA ALA A 8 35.74 1.22 -2.91
C ALA A 8 34.70 1.42 -1.80
N VAL A 9 34.10 2.60 -1.74
CA VAL A 9 32.90 2.83 -0.93
C VAL A 9 31.75 2.10 -1.62
N LEU A 10 31.31 0.98 -1.04
CA LEU A 10 30.02 0.41 -1.37
C LEU A 10 28.94 1.40 -0.92
N VAL A 11 28.45 2.22 -1.85
CA VAL A 11 27.21 2.96 -1.65
C VAL A 11 26.09 1.95 -1.79
N ALA A 12 25.65 1.38 -0.67
CA ALA A 12 24.39 0.64 -0.62
C ALA A 12 23.29 1.61 -1.04
N ALA A 13 22.75 1.42 -2.25
CA ALA A 13 21.58 2.15 -2.72
C ALA A 13 20.41 1.81 -1.81
N LEU A 14 20.16 2.67 -0.82
CA LEU A 14 18.92 2.68 -0.06
C LEU A 14 17.80 2.96 -1.06
N ALA A 15 17.09 1.92 -1.49
CA ALA A 15 15.83 2.09 -2.17
C ALA A 15 14.97 3.03 -1.30
N PRO A 16 14.39 4.10 -1.86
CA PRO A 16 13.57 5.00 -1.07
C PRO A 16 12.44 4.17 -0.46
N MET A 17 12.42 4.05 0.87
CA MET A 17 11.27 3.50 1.56
C MET A 17 10.06 4.31 1.08
N ALA A 18 9.08 3.61 0.50
CA ALA A 18 7.83 4.21 0.08
C ALA A 18 7.29 5.02 1.27
N GLN A 19 7.18 6.33 1.08
CA GLN A 19 6.73 7.25 2.13
C GLN A 19 5.38 6.75 2.63
N ALA A 20 5.29 6.51 3.94
CA ALA A 20 4.03 6.23 4.59
C ALA A 20 3.11 7.42 4.33
N GLU A 21 2.05 7.20 3.56
CA GLU A 21 1.08 8.25 3.24
C GLU A 21 -0.11 8.08 4.16
N THR A 22 -0.44 9.13 4.89
CA THR A 22 -1.65 9.18 5.70
C THR A 22 -2.75 9.93 4.94
N VAL A 23 -3.89 9.27 4.75
CA VAL A 23 -5.09 9.86 4.12
C VAL A 23 -6.21 9.92 5.16
N ARG A 24 -6.95 11.03 5.19
CA ARG A 24 -8.04 11.24 6.15
C ARG A 24 -9.34 11.58 5.45
N SER A 25 -10.43 10.98 5.92
CA SER A 25 -11.80 11.35 5.61
C SER A 25 -12.51 11.92 6.85
N LYS A 26 -13.82 12.18 6.76
CA LYS A 26 -14.63 12.60 7.90
C LYS A 26 -14.69 11.54 9.02
N SER A 27 -14.59 10.26 8.66
CA SER A 27 -14.84 9.15 9.60
C SER A 27 -13.62 8.27 9.85
N PHE A 28 -12.66 8.26 8.92
CA PHE A 28 -11.52 7.34 8.94
C PHE A 28 -10.20 8.03 8.65
N VAL A 29 -9.11 7.44 9.14
CA VAL A 29 -7.72 7.75 8.81
C VAL A 29 -7.08 6.46 8.30
N ALA A 30 -6.28 6.54 7.25
CA ALA A 30 -5.60 5.42 6.62
C ALA A 30 -4.11 5.70 6.53
N ASP A 31 -3.28 4.79 7.05
CA ASP A 31 -1.85 4.74 6.75
C ASP A 31 -1.61 3.74 5.63
N ILE A 32 -0.89 4.18 4.59
CA ILE A 32 -0.81 3.47 3.32
C ILE A 32 0.63 3.16 2.96
N GLN A 33 0.87 1.89 2.62
CA GLN A 33 2.11 1.43 2.01
C GLN A 33 1.83 0.88 0.63
N ARG A 34 2.49 1.42 -0.40
CA ARG A 34 2.29 1.01 -1.80
C ARG A 34 3.51 0.32 -2.36
N ARG A 35 3.26 -0.70 -3.18
CA ARG A 35 4.25 -1.44 -3.93
C ARG A 35 3.76 -1.64 -5.36
N ALA A 36 4.60 -1.28 -6.34
CA ALA A 36 4.36 -1.66 -7.72
C ALA A 36 4.54 -3.18 -7.87
N VAL A 37 3.60 -3.84 -8.52
CA VAL A 37 3.62 -5.28 -8.77
C VAL A 37 3.26 -5.56 -10.23
N THR A 38 3.60 -6.75 -10.71
CA THR A 38 3.21 -7.23 -12.03
C THR A 38 2.27 -8.41 -11.86
N LEU A 39 1.04 -8.27 -12.37
CA LEU A 39 0.08 -9.37 -12.44
C LEU A 39 0.39 -10.21 -13.65
N GLN A 40 0.56 -11.51 -13.47
CA GLN A 40 0.70 -12.47 -14.56
C GLN A 40 -0.64 -13.14 -14.82
N ALA A 41 -1.02 -13.24 -16.09
CA ALA A 41 -2.15 -14.06 -16.48
C ALA A 41 -1.86 -15.52 -16.10
N ARG A 42 -2.88 -16.24 -15.66
CA ARG A 42 -2.73 -17.63 -15.15
C ARG A 42 -2.18 -18.58 -16.21
N ASP A 43 -2.47 -18.32 -17.47
CA ASP A 43 -2.01 -19.06 -18.64
C ASP A 43 -0.63 -18.58 -19.15
N GLY A 44 -0.02 -17.58 -18.51
CA GLY A 44 1.26 -17.00 -18.90
C GLY A 44 1.19 -16.15 -20.17
N ALA A 45 0.00 -15.90 -20.73
CA ALA A 45 -0.16 -15.22 -22.02
C ALA A 45 0.03 -13.70 -21.95
N GLY A 46 0.24 -13.14 -20.76
CA GLY A 46 0.44 -11.71 -20.61
C GLY A 46 0.70 -11.29 -19.18
N SER A 47 1.16 -10.04 -19.05
CA SER A 47 1.36 -9.40 -17.76
C SER A 47 0.82 -7.98 -17.76
N ALA A 48 0.36 -7.52 -16.61
CA ALA A 48 -0.16 -6.17 -16.43
C ALA A 48 0.52 -5.51 -15.22
N ALA A 49 0.85 -4.23 -15.35
CA ALA A 49 1.28 -3.43 -14.22
C ALA A 49 0.11 -3.26 -13.23
N ALA A 50 0.42 -3.33 -11.94
CA ALA A 50 -0.52 -3.09 -10.87
C ALA A 50 0.18 -2.44 -9.67
N VAL A 51 -0.63 -1.98 -8.72
CA VAL A 51 -0.13 -1.50 -7.43
C VAL A 51 -0.83 -2.29 -6.34
N GLN A 52 -0.07 -2.90 -5.45
CA GLN A 52 -0.59 -3.44 -4.20
C GLN A 52 -0.42 -2.37 -3.13
N ALA A 53 -1.50 -2.04 -2.43
CA ALA A 53 -1.50 -1.14 -1.29
C ALA A 53 -1.91 -1.89 -0.04
N TYR A 54 -1.06 -1.88 0.99
CA TYR A 54 -1.44 -2.25 2.34
C TYR A 54 -1.94 -0.99 3.05
N VAL A 55 -3.16 -1.05 3.59
CA VAL A 55 -3.85 0.09 4.16
C VAL A 55 -4.34 -0.25 5.56
N SER A 56 -3.78 0.42 6.56
CA SER A 56 -4.24 0.31 7.95
C SER A 56 -5.23 1.42 8.23
N VAL A 57 -6.47 1.07 8.56
CA VAL A 57 -7.57 2.03 8.76
C VAL A 57 -7.96 2.11 10.23
N THR A 58 -7.97 3.33 10.75
CA THR A 58 -8.56 3.67 12.03
C THR A 58 -9.76 4.60 11.83
N THR A 59 -10.63 4.69 12.83
CA THR A 59 -11.55 5.82 12.94
C THR A 59 -10.77 7.10 13.22
N VAL A 60 -11.38 8.26 12.98
CA VAL A 60 -10.78 9.56 13.37
C VAL A 60 -10.56 9.72 14.87
N ALA A 61 -11.17 8.87 15.70
CA ALA A 61 -10.94 8.79 17.14
C ALA A 61 -9.74 7.90 17.52
N GLY A 62 -9.06 7.28 16.55
CA GLY A 62 -7.90 6.43 16.77
C GLY A 62 -8.22 4.99 17.19
N ALA A 63 -9.48 4.56 17.07
CA ALA A 63 -9.90 3.18 17.34
C ALA A 63 -10.09 2.37 16.05
N ALA A 64 -10.01 1.05 16.15
CA ALA A 64 -10.40 0.16 15.05
C ALA A 64 -11.86 0.41 14.64
N PRO A 65 -12.19 0.36 13.33
CA PRO A 65 -13.58 0.43 12.88
C PRO A 65 -14.41 -0.71 13.49
N ALA A 66 -15.60 -0.39 14.00
CA ALA A 66 -16.52 -1.40 14.53
C ALA A 66 -17.05 -2.30 13.41
N GLN A 67 -17.59 -3.48 13.76
CA GLN A 67 -18.09 -4.46 12.78
C GLN A 67 -19.04 -3.85 11.73
N GLY A 68 -19.96 -2.96 12.13
CA GLY A 68 -20.89 -2.28 11.22
C GLY A 68 -20.25 -1.24 10.29
N GLN A 69 -18.99 -0.87 10.53
CA GLN A 69 -18.23 0.12 9.76
C GLN A 69 -17.22 -0.52 8.81
N ILE A 70 -16.96 -1.83 8.92
CA ILE A 70 -15.90 -2.52 8.19
C ILE A 70 -16.04 -2.38 6.67
N ASN A 71 -17.26 -2.48 6.14
CA ASN A 71 -17.50 -2.30 4.70
C ASN A 71 -17.15 -0.86 4.25
N ALA A 72 -17.50 0.14 5.05
CA ALA A 72 -17.17 1.53 4.76
C ALA A 72 -15.65 1.80 4.90
N ALA A 73 -15.01 1.19 5.89
CA ALA A 73 -13.56 1.24 6.07
C ALA A 73 -12.82 0.59 4.89
N GLY A 74 -13.32 -0.55 4.38
CA GLY A 74 -12.78 -1.19 3.18
C GLY A 74 -12.94 -0.34 1.92
N ALA A 75 -14.11 0.28 1.72
CA ALA A 75 -14.31 1.22 0.60
C ALA A 75 -13.39 2.44 0.69
N PHE A 76 -13.19 2.97 1.90
CA PHE A 76 -12.24 4.03 2.16
C PHE A 76 -10.80 3.59 1.87
N ALA A 77 -10.39 2.40 2.34
CA ALA A 77 -9.09 1.81 2.06
C ALA A 77 -8.84 1.65 0.56
N ALA A 78 -9.84 1.16 -0.20
CA ALA A 78 -9.75 1.00 -1.63
C ALA A 78 -9.48 2.34 -2.34
N LYS A 79 -10.24 3.38 -1.98
CA LYS A 79 -10.07 4.72 -2.55
C LYS A 79 -8.73 5.35 -2.16
N ALA A 80 -8.35 5.23 -0.89
CA ALA A 80 -7.10 5.80 -0.37
C ALA A 80 -5.86 5.08 -0.96
N GLY A 81 -5.89 3.75 -1.01
CA GLY A 81 -4.84 2.90 -1.57
C GLY A 81 -4.61 3.16 -3.06
N CYS A 82 -5.68 3.19 -3.86
CA CYS A 82 -5.58 3.34 -5.32
C CYS A 82 -5.54 4.79 -5.81
N ARG A 83 -5.81 5.79 -4.95
CA ARG A 83 -5.92 7.21 -5.33
C ARG A 83 -6.97 7.43 -6.42
N ASP A 84 -6.53 7.72 -7.64
CA ASP A 84 -7.36 7.93 -8.83
C ASP A 84 -7.52 6.65 -9.67
N GLY A 85 -6.73 5.61 -9.36
CA GLY A 85 -6.82 4.31 -10.01
C GLY A 85 -8.03 3.48 -9.56
N GLN A 86 -8.41 2.52 -10.40
CA GLN A 86 -9.48 1.57 -10.08
C GLN A 86 -8.96 0.47 -9.13
N ALA A 87 -9.67 0.25 -8.02
CA ALA A 87 -9.46 -0.93 -7.18
C ALA A 87 -10.00 -2.18 -7.90
N LEU A 88 -9.12 -3.16 -8.09
CA LEU A 88 -9.45 -4.47 -8.67
C LEU A 88 -9.91 -5.45 -7.59
N ALA A 89 -9.33 -5.35 -6.40
CA ALA A 89 -9.70 -6.14 -5.23
C ALA A 89 -9.43 -5.37 -3.95
N THR A 90 -10.20 -5.66 -2.90
CA THR A 90 -9.95 -5.19 -1.54
C THR A 90 -10.25 -6.34 -0.60
N ILE A 91 -9.23 -6.79 0.11
CA ILE A 91 -9.27 -7.94 1.00
C ILE A 91 -8.94 -7.42 2.39
N MET A 92 -9.74 -7.81 3.38
CA MET A 92 -9.42 -7.54 4.77
C MET A 92 -8.33 -8.52 5.22
N ALA A 93 -7.16 -7.99 5.57
CA ALA A 93 -6.04 -8.78 6.06
C ALA A 93 -6.23 -9.15 7.54
N GLY A 94 -6.88 -8.27 8.32
CA GLY A 94 -7.21 -8.52 9.71
C GLY A 94 -7.82 -7.31 10.40
N VAL A 95 -8.28 -7.52 11.64
CA VAL A 95 -8.71 -6.44 12.54
C VAL A 95 -7.97 -6.64 13.86
N THR A 96 -7.28 -5.59 14.29
CA THR A 96 -6.62 -5.51 15.59
C THR A 96 -7.45 -4.65 16.53
N THR A 97 -6.98 -4.48 17.78
CA THR A 97 -7.61 -3.55 18.72
C THR A 97 -7.54 -2.09 18.26
N SER A 98 -6.59 -1.74 17.39
CA SER A 98 -6.28 -0.37 16.98
C SER A 98 -6.66 -0.03 15.54
N ALA A 99 -6.73 -1.02 14.64
CA ALA A 99 -6.99 -0.78 13.22
C ALA A 99 -7.66 -1.96 12.53
N ALA A 100 -8.29 -1.70 11.39
CA ALA A 100 -8.64 -2.71 10.40
C ALA A 100 -7.68 -2.60 9.21
N ASP A 101 -7.00 -3.69 8.88
CA ASP A 101 -5.98 -3.73 7.84
C ASP A 101 -6.53 -4.35 6.56
N PHE A 102 -6.22 -3.72 5.44
CA PHE A 102 -6.70 -4.10 4.12
C PHE A 102 -5.54 -4.23 3.13
N GLU A 103 -5.57 -5.28 2.32
CA GLU A 103 -4.81 -5.35 1.08
C GLU A 103 -5.69 -4.92 -0.09
N VAL A 104 -5.25 -3.91 -0.81
CA VAL A 104 -5.93 -3.37 -1.97
C VAL A 104 -5.06 -3.61 -3.20
N LEU A 105 -5.61 -4.29 -4.19
CA LEU A 105 -4.98 -4.39 -5.50
C LEU A 105 -5.59 -3.33 -6.42
N CYS A 106 -4.75 -2.48 -6.97
CA CYS A 106 -5.11 -1.39 -7.86
C CYS A 106 -4.63 -1.69 -9.27
N ARG A 107 -5.42 -1.32 -10.28
CA ARG A 107 -4.95 -1.34 -11.67
C ARG A 107 -3.76 -0.39 -11.81
N GLY A 108 -2.69 -0.85 -12.44
CA GLY A 108 -1.51 -0.04 -12.73
C GLY A 108 -1.57 0.55 -14.13
N GLY A 109 -0.88 1.68 -14.30
CA GLY A 109 -0.97 2.52 -15.51
C GLY A 109 -2.00 3.63 -15.32
N GLN A 110 -1.52 4.87 -15.43
CA GLN A 110 -2.38 6.00 -15.81
C GLN A 110 -2.59 5.96 -17.32
#